data_AF-A0A8T1E9E1-F1
#
_entry.id   AF-A0A8T1E9E1-F1
#
_cell.length_a   1.000
_cell.length_b   1.000
_cell.length_c   1.000
_cell.angle_alpha   90.00
_cell.angle_beta   90.00
_cell.angle_gamma   90.00
#
_symmetry.space_group_name_H-M   'P 1'
#
loop_
_entity.id
_entity.type
_entity.pdbx_description
1 polymer ?
#
loop_
_entity_poly.entity_id
_entity_poly.type
_entity_poly.pdbx_seq_one_letter_code
_entity_poly.pdbx_strand_id
1 'polypeptide(L)'
;MDNSFLFPPNRQRLSEGIVGQVVQRTKPQSLNLFAVAVSGSSSMHQVDDTRRFPMNEAEMQRVAAEIELRRRRNRMHQAKHKMKQQKKVLDLEIGIRQLRDEIQQLKLQKEVVSAGVWTNTTVWSVAAEYFRLFRNGYKGPMATLNLSTTGSPTVSLQRRETFVQKDIFIATMCEDVAGDTGFGVPSLLENWRQLSTYHEDMEIKLVRLDVGPDDNLIATVRSATTMSEKALRHGFPHLFENGQWTRLGARLLGQRIVMNGAVSFVWDAEKDRVSSIQYSVDMLTPMMQLFDNLEDVACVFGRAHVTPESRLVTA
;
A
#
# COMPACT_ATOMS: atom_id res chain seq x y z
N MET A 1 -5.11 -8.23 25.20
CA MET A 1 -4.03 -8.68 24.30
C MET A 1 -4.60 -9.77 23.43
N ASP A 2 -5.32 -9.39 22.38
CA ASP A 2 -5.87 -10.31 21.39
C ASP A 2 -4.92 -10.38 20.20
N ASN A 3 -4.10 -11.41 20.18
CA ASN A 3 -3.15 -11.70 19.10
C ASN A 3 -3.86 -12.55 18.03
N SER A 4 -4.44 -11.91 17.03
CA SER A 4 -4.97 -12.56 15.83
C SER A 4 -3.82 -12.90 14.86
N PHE A 5 -3.18 -14.04 15.04
CA PHE A 5 -2.26 -14.61 14.05
C PHE A 5 -3.04 -15.39 12.99
N LEU A 6 -3.19 -14.81 11.80
CA LEU A 6 -3.65 -15.53 10.62
C LEU A 6 -2.51 -16.42 10.11
N PHE A 7 -2.68 -17.74 10.22
CA PHE A 7 -1.74 -18.73 9.68
C PHE A 7 -2.07 -19.03 8.21
N PRO A 8 -1.06 -19.27 7.35
CA PRO A 8 -1.28 -19.75 6.00
C PRO A 8 -1.77 -21.22 6.01
N PRO A 9 -2.78 -21.59 5.20
CA PRO A 9 -3.24 -22.96 5.12
C PRO A 9 -2.31 -23.71 4.18
N ASN A 10 -1.24 -24.32 4.70
CA ASN A 10 -0.59 -25.52 4.11
C ASN A 10 0.54 -26.00 5.02
N ARG A 11 0.19 -26.80 6.03
CA ARG A 11 1.15 -27.68 6.72
C ARG A 11 1.00 -29.09 6.16
N GLN A 12 1.73 -29.39 5.10
CA GLN A 12 2.15 -30.77 4.82
C GLN A 12 3.63 -30.76 4.47
N ARG A 13 4.43 -31.41 5.33
CA ARG A 13 5.84 -31.70 5.09
C ARG A 13 5.93 -32.58 3.85
N LEU A 14 6.64 -32.12 2.81
CA LEU A 14 7.02 -32.97 1.69
C LEU A 14 8.12 -33.92 2.19
N SER A 15 7.81 -35.22 2.26
CA SER A 15 8.79 -36.26 2.50
C SER A 15 9.55 -36.56 1.21
N GLU A 16 10.88 -36.45 1.25
CA GLU A 16 11.77 -36.96 0.23
C GLU A 16 11.76 -38.51 0.27
N GLY A 17 11.20 -39.13 -0.76
CA GLY A 17 11.11 -40.58 -0.81
C GLY A 17 10.46 -41.12 -2.07
N ILE A 18 11.31 -41.43 -3.05
CA ILE A 18 11.16 -42.49 -4.06
C ILE A 18 10.22 -42.18 -5.24
N VAL A 19 10.84 -41.78 -6.34
CA VAL A 19 10.33 -41.94 -7.71
C VAL A 19 10.10 -43.43 -7.98
N GLY A 20 8.84 -43.82 -8.22
CA GLY A 20 8.46 -45.18 -8.58
C GLY A 20 7.26 -45.19 -9.52
N GLN A 21 7.54 -45.40 -10.81
CA GLN A 21 6.62 -45.68 -11.94
C GLN A 21 5.70 -44.56 -12.45
N VAL A 22 5.92 -44.22 -13.73
CA VAL A 22 5.04 -43.39 -14.56
C VAL A 22 3.92 -44.28 -15.12
N VAL A 23 2.70 -44.10 -14.63
CA VAL A 23 1.49 -44.64 -15.26
C VAL A 23 0.89 -43.58 -16.17
N GLN A 24 0.77 -43.88 -17.48
CA GLN A 24 0.05 -43.04 -18.44
C GLN A 24 -1.42 -42.90 -18.03
N ARG A 25 -1.88 -41.66 -17.82
CA ARG A 25 -3.30 -41.38 -17.56
C ARG A 25 -4.13 -41.60 -18.83
N THR A 26 -4.98 -42.61 -18.80
CA THR A 26 -6.10 -42.83 -19.73
C THR A 26 -7.17 -41.73 -19.58
N LYS A 27 -7.77 -41.37 -20.71
CA LYS A 27 -8.84 -40.37 -20.90
C LYS A 27 -10.06 -40.64 -19.99
N PRO A 28 -10.71 -39.63 -19.37
CA PRO A 28 -11.92 -39.86 -18.61
C PRO A 28 -13.11 -40.15 -19.52
N GLN A 29 -13.82 -41.24 -19.21
CA GLN A 29 -15.14 -41.58 -19.72
C GLN A 29 -16.19 -40.65 -19.09
N SER A 30 -17.08 -40.12 -19.92
CA SER A 30 -18.18 -39.25 -19.52
C SER A 30 -19.19 -39.98 -18.64
N LEU A 31 -19.43 -39.46 -17.44
CA LEU A 31 -20.52 -39.85 -16.56
C LEU A 31 -21.86 -39.43 -17.19
N ASN A 32 -22.70 -40.43 -17.50
CA ASN A 32 -24.11 -40.26 -17.79
C ASN A 32 -24.84 -39.80 -16.52
N LEU A 33 -25.37 -38.58 -16.55
CA LEU A 33 -26.27 -38.08 -15.51
C LEU A 33 -27.47 -37.40 -16.17
N PHE A 34 -28.45 -38.20 -16.62
CA PHE A 34 -29.85 -37.79 -16.77
C PHE A 34 -30.73 -39.04 -16.68
N ALA A 35 -31.11 -39.38 -15.46
CA ALA A 35 -32.31 -40.14 -15.14
C ALA A 35 -33.08 -39.30 -14.11
N VAL A 36 -34.42 -39.41 -14.11
CA VAL A 36 -35.42 -38.58 -13.41
C VAL A 36 -35.81 -37.34 -14.26
N ALA A 37 -37.03 -37.14 -14.74
CA ALA A 37 -38.33 -37.77 -14.51
C ALA A 37 -39.23 -37.55 -15.73
N VAL A 38 -40.04 -38.55 -16.10
CA VAL A 38 -41.47 -38.36 -16.44
C VAL A 38 -42.18 -39.70 -16.16
N SER A 39 -42.69 -39.85 -14.94
CA SER A 39 -43.79 -40.76 -14.66
C SER A 39 -44.97 -39.90 -14.26
N GLY A 40 -45.90 -39.73 -15.21
CA GLY A 40 -47.18 -39.06 -15.03
C GLY A 40 -48.20 -39.82 -15.85
N SER A 41 -48.73 -40.89 -15.27
CA SER A 41 -49.82 -41.68 -15.81
C SER A 41 -51.16 -40.97 -15.66
N SER A 42 -51.94 -40.86 -16.72
CA SER A 42 -53.42 -40.84 -16.71
C SER A 42 -53.89 -41.21 -18.11
N SER A 43 -54.15 -42.50 -18.37
CA SER A 43 -55.44 -43.20 -18.26
C SER A 43 -56.44 -42.90 -19.39
N MET A 44 -56.67 -43.96 -20.18
CA MET A 44 -57.83 -44.31 -21.02
C MET A 44 -58.38 -43.31 -22.05
N HIS A 45 -58.16 -43.60 -23.33
CA HIS A 45 -59.20 -44.13 -24.20
C HIS A 45 -58.58 -44.88 -25.38
N GLN A 46 -58.92 -46.17 -25.52
CA GLN A 46 -58.71 -46.90 -26.77
C GLN A 46 -59.64 -46.28 -27.81
N VAL A 47 -59.05 -45.67 -28.84
CA VAL A 47 -59.69 -45.52 -30.14
C VAL A 47 -58.72 -46.08 -31.15
N ASP A 48 -59.09 -47.27 -31.60
CA ASP A 48 -58.62 -47.93 -32.80
C ASP A 48 -58.90 -47.00 -33.99
N ASP A 49 -57.85 -46.52 -34.69
CA ASP A 49 -57.97 -46.26 -36.12
C ASP A 49 -56.59 -46.24 -36.83
N THR A 50 -56.31 -47.36 -37.47
CA THR A 50 -55.78 -47.48 -38.83
C THR A 50 -55.06 -46.27 -39.45
N ARG A 51 -53.76 -46.46 -39.75
CA ARG A 51 -53.13 -46.31 -41.10
C ARG A 51 -51.62 -46.05 -40.96
N ARG A 52 -50.81 -47.12 -40.95
CA ARG A 52 -49.42 -47.02 -41.44
C ARG A 52 -49.49 -47.11 -42.97
N PHE A 53 -49.52 -45.96 -43.62
CA PHE A 53 -49.24 -45.91 -45.05
C PHE A 53 -47.75 -46.21 -45.27
N PRO A 54 -47.38 -47.06 -46.23
CA PRO A 54 -45.98 -47.22 -46.61
C PRO A 54 -45.51 -45.88 -47.16
N MET A 55 -44.58 -45.25 -46.44
CA MET A 55 -43.97 -43.99 -46.85
C MET A 55 -43.37 -44.19 -48.24
N ASN A 56 -43.78 -43.37 -49.21
CA ASN A 56 -43.33 -43.53 -50.58
C ASN A 56 -41.83 -43.19 -50.69
N GLU A 57 -41.13 -43.72 -51.69
CA GLU A 57 -39.67 -43.61 -51.81
C GLU A 57 -39.18 -42.14 -51.80
N ALA A 58 -40.00 -41.24 -52.36
CA ALA A 58 -39.76 -39.80 -52.35
C ALA A 58 -39.86 -39.16 -50.95
N GLU A 59 -40.82 -39.55 -50.12
CA GLU A 59 -40.91 -39.12 -48.72
C GLU A 59 -39.73 -39.65 -47.91
N MET A 60 -39.32 -40.90 -48.15
CA MET A 60 -38.17 -41.50 -47.49
C MET A 60 -36.85 -40.77 -47.84
N GLN A 61 -36.69 -40.35 -49.10
CA GLN A 61 -35.58 -39.51 -49.55
C GLN A 61 -35.62 -38.10 -48.94
N ARG A 62 -36.81 -37.49 -48.81
CA ARG A 62 -36.97 -36.18 -48.14
C ARG A 62 -36.60 -36.23 -46.66
N VAL A 63 -37.03 -37.26 -45.94
CA VAL A 63 -36.67 -37.47 -44.53
C VAL A 63 -35.17 -37.74 -44.40
N ALA A 64 -34.57 -38.53 -45.29
CA ALA A 64 -33.14 -38.77 -45.30
C ALA A 64 -32.32 -37.47 -45.56
N ALA A 65 -32.77 -36.62 -46.49
CA ALA A 65 -32.14 -35.34 -46.79
C ALA A 65 -32.26 -34.35 -45.60
N GLU A 66 -33.40 -34.30 -44.93
CA GLU A 66 -33.64 -33.51 -43.72
C GLU A 66 -32.72 -33.96 -42.56
N ILE A 67 -32.55 -35.27 -42.36
CA ILE A 67 -31.63 -35.85 -41.37
C ILE A 67 -30.18 -35.47 -41.70
N GLU A 68 -29.78 -35.55 -42.97
CA GLU A 68 -28.42 -35.21 -43.38
C GLU A 68 -28.13 -33.70 -43.24
N LEU A 69 -29.12 -32.84 -43.52
CA LEU A 69 -29.03 -31.40 -43.27
C LEU A 69 -28.84 -31.10 -41.78
N ARG A 70 -29.58 -31.78 -40.89
CA ARG A 70 -29.42 -31.66 -39.43
C ARG A 70 -28.03 -32.12 -38.98
N ARG A 71 -27.54 -33.25 -39.51
CA ARG A 71 -26.17 -33.75 -39.24
C ARG A 71 -25.10 -32.76 -39.70
N ARG A 72 -25.27 -32.13 -40.86
CA ARG A 72 -24.36 -31.10 -41.38
C ARG A 72 -24.36 -29.85 -40.49
N ARG A 73 -25.53 -29.37 -40.07
CA ARG A 73 -25.65 -28.24 -39.13
C ARG A 73 -25.00 -28.54 -37.78
N ASN A 74 -25.22 -29.72 -37.22
CA ASN A 74 -24.60 -30.15 -35.96
C ASN A 74 -23.07 -30.20 -36.07
N ARG A 75 -22.52 -30.71 -37.18
CA ARG A 75 -21.08 -30.68 -37.46
C ARG A 75 -20.53 -29.25 -37.49
N MET A 76 -21.21 -28.34 -38.17
CA MET A 76 -20.80 -26.93 -38.22
C MET A 76 -20.88 -26.24 -36.85
N HIS A 77 -21.93 -26.49 -36.07
CA HIS A 77 -22.09 -25.92 -34.72
C HIS A 77 -21.00 -26.44 -33.78
N GLN A 78 -20.69 -27.74 -33.82
CA GLN A 78 -19.60 -28.32 -33.03
C GLN A 78 -18.24 -27.75 -33.44
N ALA A 79 -17.97 -27.60 -34.73
CA ALA A 79 -16.74 -26.98 -35.22
C ALA A 79 -16.61 -25.52 -34.75
N LYS A 80 -17.69 -24.73 -34.85
CA LYS A 80 -17.74 -23.35 -34.38
C LYS A 80 -17.56 -23.25 -32.87
N HIS A 81 -18.14 -24.17 -32.10
CA HIS A 81 -17.96 -24.23 -30.65
C HIS A 81 -16.51 -24.54 -30.26
N LYS A 82 -15.88 -25.53 -30.93
CA LYS A 82 -14.47 -25.87 -30.72
C LYS A 82 -13.55 -24.71 -31.07
N MET A 83 -13.80 -24.04 -32.19
CA MET A 83 -13.04 -22.85 -32.59
C MET A 83 -13.21 -21.69 -31.59
N LYS A 84 -14.42 -21.48 -31.06
CA LYS A 84 -14.67 -20.48 -30.02
C LYS A 84 -13.94 -20.80 -28.71
N GLN A 85 -13.86 -22.07 -28.32
CA GLN A 85 -13.06 -22.51 -27.18
C GLN A 85 -11.56 -22.27 -27.41
N GLN A 86 -11.03 -22.66 -28.56
CA GLN A 86 -9.62 -22.45 -28.90
C GLN A 86 -9.26 -20.97 -28.92
N LYS A 87 -10.11 -20.11 -29.50
CA LYS A 87 -9.91 -18.66 -29.49
C LYS A 87 -9.84 -18.10 -28.06
N LYS A 88 -10.75 -18.52 -27.17
CA LYS A 88 -10.69 -18.09 -25.75
C LYS A 88 -9.38 -18.47 -25.07
N VAL A 89 -8.88 -19.68 -25.32
CA VAL A 89 -7.61 -20.13 -24.75
C VAL A 89 -6.45 -19.29 -25.28
N LEU A 90 -6.40 -19.04 -26.58
CA LEU A 90 -5.39 -18.19 -27.20
C LEU A 90 -5.42 -16.75 -26.66
N ASP A 91 -6.61 -16.15 -26.55
CA ASP A 91 -6.78 -14.80 -26.03
C ASP A 91 -6.29 -14.72 -24.57
N LEU A 92 -6.56 -15.74 -23.74
CA LEU A 92 -6.04 -15.83 -22.37
C LEU A 92 -4.52 -15.99 -22.33
N GLU A 93 -3.93 -16.83 -23.19
CA GLU A 93 -2.47 -17.00 -23.26
C GLU A 93 -1.75 -15.72 -23.72
N ILE A 94 -2.36 -14.94 -24.61
CA ILE A 94 -1.87 -13.63 -25.00
C ILE A 94 -1.94 -12.66 -23.81
N GLY A 95 -3.09 -12.59 -23.12
CA GLY A 95 -3.25 -11.73 -21.94
C GLY A 95 -2.29 -12.08 -20.81
N ILE A 96 -2.06 -13.36 -20.54
CA ILE A 96 -1.08 -13.81 -19.52
C ILE A 96 0.35 -13.38 -19.90
N ARG A 97 0.71 -13.45 -21.18
CA ARG A 97 2.03 -12.99 -21.65
C ARG A 97 2.17 -11.48 -21.47
N GLN A 98 1.19 -10.71 -21.93
CA GLN A 98 1.18 -9.25 -21.75
C GLN A 98 1.31 -8.84 -20.28
N LEU A 99 0.53 -9.45 -19.39
CA LEU A 99 0.61 -9.17 -17.95
C LEU A 99 1.97 -9.56 -17.36
N ARG A 100 2.58 -10.66 -17.82
CA ARG A 100 3.93 -11.04 -17.38
C ARG A 100 4.98 -10.03 -17.83
N ASP A 101 4.91 -9.56 -19.06
CA ASP A 101 5.83 -8.56 -19.61
C ASP A 101 5.68 -7.23 -18.85
N GLU A 102 4.45 -6.81 -18.57
CA GLU A 102 4.15 -5.61 -17.77
C GLU A 102 4.70 -5.74 -16.34
N ILE A 103 4.51 -6.90 -15.68
CA ILE A 103 5.09 -7.16 -14.35
C ILE A 103 6.63 -7.07 -14.39
N GLN A 104 7.28 -7.62 -15.42
CA GLN A 104 8.74 -7.55 -15.54
C GLN A 104 9.21 -6.11 -15.78
N GLN A 105 8.52 -5.36 -16.62
CA GLN A 105 8.82 -3.95 -16.86
C GLN A 105 8.67 -3.11 -15.58
N LEU A 106 7.59 -3.30 -14.83
CA LEU A 106 7.37 -2.61 -13.56
C LEU A 106 8.41 -2.99 -12.50
N LYS A 107 8.86 -4.25 -12.47
CA LYS A 107 9.96 -4.68 -11.60
C LYS A 107 11.27 -3.99 -11.96
N LEU A 108 11.61 -3.93 -13.26
CA LEU A 108 12.81 -3.26 -13.73
C LEU A 108 12.76 -1.76 -13.41
N GLN A 109 11.63 -1.10 -13.64
CA GLN A 109 11.43 0.30 -13.25
C GLN A 109 11.62 0.50 -11.73
N LYS A 110 11.05 -0.39 -10.91
CA LYS A 110 11.24 -0.35 -9.46
C LYS A 110 12.71 -0.51 -9.07
N GLU A 111 13.47 -1.39 -9.71
CA GLU A 111 14.90 -1.58 -9.45
C GLU A 111 15.72 -0.34 -9.83
N VAL A 112 15.42 0.30 -10.97
CA VAL A 112 16.07 1.56 -11.40
C VAL A 112 15.80 2.69 -10.41
N VAL A 113 14.55 2.84 -9.96
CA VAL A 113 14.16 3.82 -8.91
C VAL A 113 14.87 3.51 -7.59
N SER A 114 14.94 2.23 -7.21
CA SER A 114 15.62 1.79 -5.98
C SER A 114 17.15 1.98 -6.03
N ALA A 115 17.74 1.95 -7.23
CA ALA A 115 19.16 2.18 -7.47
C ALA A 115 19.54 3.67 -7.57
N GLY A 116 18.58 4.59 -7.45
CA GLY A 116 18.84 6.03 -7.40
C GLY A 116 19.20 6.67 -8.74
N VAL A 117 18.95 6.01 -9.87
CA VAL A 117 19.09 6.63 -11.20
C VAL A 117 17.80 7.36 -11.55
N TRP A 118 17.75 8.65 -11.23
CA TRP A 118 16.58 9.51 -11.41
C TRP A 118 16.46 9.92 -12.88
N THR A 119 15.78 9.10 -13.68
CA THR A 119 15.58 9.40 -15.10
C THR A 119 14.40 10.35 -15.33
N ASN A 120 13.47 10.46 -14.37
CA ASN A 120 12.33 11.40 -14.40
C ASN A 120 11.95 11.80 -12.97
N THR A 121 12.51 12.88 -12.44
CA THR A 121 12.17 13.38 -11.10
C THR A 121 10.75 13.92 -11.10
N THR A 122 9.87 13.33 -10.29
CA THR A 122 8.52 13.85 -10.06
C THR A 122 8.33 14.21 -8.60
N VAL A 123 7.39 15.10 -8.30
CA VAL A 123 7.00 15.41 -6.92
C VAL A 123 6.62 14.15 -6.13
N TRP A 124 6.00 13.16 -6.80
CA TRP A 124 5.61 11.87 -6.21
C TRP A 124 6.83 11.04 -5.78
N SER A 125 7.84 10.91 -6.66
CA SER A 125 9.07 10.19 -6.32
C SER A 125 9.86 10.91 -5.21
N VAL A 126 9.89 12.25 -5.24
CA VAL A 126 10.54 13.06 -4.20
C VAL A 126 9.86 12.85 -2.86
N ALA A 127 8.53 12.91 -2.80
CA ALA A 127 7.79 12.69 -1.56
C ALA A 127 7.96 11.27 -1.02
N ALA A 128 7.91 10.24 -1.89
CA ALA A 128 8.13 8.85 -1.46
C ALA A 128 9.52 8.66 -0.84
N GLU A 129 10.56 9.22 -1.48
CA GLU A 129 11.93 9.15 -0.97
C GLU A 129 12.14 9.99 0.29
N TYR A 130 11.50 11.16 0.38
CA TYR A 130 11.46 11.98 1.60
C TYR A 130 10.98 11.15 2.79
N PHE A 131 9.80 10.51 2.70
CA PHE A 131 9.30 9.70 3.81
C PHE A 131 10.10 8.43 4.06
N ARG A 132 10.69 7.83 3.02
CA ARG A 132 11.58 6.67 3.18
C ARG A 132 12.82 7.04 4.01
N LEU A 133 13.43 8.18 3.72
CA LEU A 133 14.66 8.63 4.36
C LEU A 133 14.46 9.18 5.76
N PHE A 134 13.36 9.91 6.00
CA PHE A 134 13.08 10.57 7.28
C PHE A 134 12.09 9.80 8.18
N ARG A 135 11.76 8.55 7.83
CA ARG A 135 10.86 7.66 8.60
C ARG A 135 11.17 7.61 10.09
N ASN A 136 12.44 7.66 10.47
CA ASN A 136 12.91 7.61 11.85
C ASN A 136 13.66 8.88 12.25
N GLY A 137 13.30 10.00 11.64
CA GLY A 137 13.97 11.28 11.88
C GLY A 137 15.30 11.44 11.14
N TYR A 138 16.07 12.42 11.60
CA TYR A 138 17.36 12.81 11.08
C TYR A 138 18.45 11.89 11.60
N LYS A 139 19.23 11.32 10.68
CA LYS A 139 20.32 10.39 10.98
C LYS A 139 21.71 11.03 10.90
N GLY A 140 21.76 12.34 10.66
CA GLY A 140 23.02 13.06 10.63
C GLY A 140 23.70 13.18 12.00
N PRO A 141 24.98 13.56 12.05
CA PRO A 141 25.66 13.83 13.30
C PRO A 141 24.90 14.95 14.00
N MET A 142 24.13 14.59 15.02
CA MET A 142 23.77 15.54 16.06
C MET A 142 25.09 16.07 16.60
N ALA A 143 25.24 17.40 16.67
CA ALA A 143 26.36 18.00 17.36
C ALA A 143 26.23 17.70 18.86
N THR A 144 26.51 16.46 19.25
CA THR A 144 26.85 16.13 20.63
C THR A 144 28.26 16.64 20.82
N LEU A 145 28.40 17.75 21.55
CA LEU A 145 29.64 18.12 22.23
C LEU A 145 29.98 17.02 23.26
N ASN A 146 30.32 15.83 22.77
CA ASN A 146 30.86 14.76 23.59
C ASN A 146 32.36 14.71 23.27
N LEU A 147 33.11 15.50 24.02
CA LEU A 147 34.53 15.26 24.21
C LEU A 147 34.64 13.93 24.96
N SER A 148 34.82 12.83 24.23
CA SER A 148 35.03 11.52 24.85
C SER A 148 36.04 10.73 24.04
N THR A 149 37.26 10.85 24.54
CA THR A 149 38.44 10.01 24.33
C THR A 149 38.09 8.51 24.28
N THR A 150 38.79 7.80 23.39
CA THR A 150 38.96 6.33 23.29
C THR A 150 37.77 5.45 22.91
N GLY A 151 37.88 4.81 21.73
CA GLY A 151 37.30 3.49 21.48
C GLY A 151 36.54 3.31 20.14
N SER A 152 37.20 2.66 19.17
CA SER A 152 36.66 1.96 17.98
C SER A 152 35.74 2.74 17.00
N PRO A 153 36.14 2.91 15.71
CA PRO A 153 35.29 3.57 14.72
C PRO A 153 34.21 2.63 14.17
N THR A 154 33.02 2.62 14.75
CA THR A 154 31.78 2.12 14.12
C THR A 154 31.27 3.09 13.03
N VAL A 155 32.16 3.57 12.17
CA VAL A 155 32.00 4.82 11.38
C VAL A 155 31.46 4.63 9.96
N SER A 156 31.21 3.41 9.48
CA SER A 156 30.99 3.19 8.03
C SER A 156 29.54 3.35 7.51
N LEU A 157 28.50 3.02 8.30
CA LEU A 157 27.11 3.07 7.84
C LEU A 157 26.39 4.37 8.23
N GLN A 158 26.58 4.84 9.46
CA GLN A 158 25.91 6.04 9.99
C GLN A 158 26.35 7.32 9.24
N ARG A 159 27.63 7.36 8.84
CA ARG A 159 28.18 8.44 7.99
C ARG A 159 27.51 8.48 6.61
N ARG A 160 27.21 7.34 5.99
CA ARG A 160 26.59 7.30 4.65
C ARG A 160 25.12 7.75 4.69
N GLU A 161 24.32 7.31 5.66
CA GLU A 161 22.91 7.70 5.75
C GLU A 161 22.72 9.20 6.03
N THR A 162 23.64 9.81 6.79
CA THR A 162 23.71 11.27 7.03
C THR A 162 23.71 12.07 5.73
N PHE A 163 24.62 11.72 4.81
CA PHE A 163 24.81 12.48 3.58
C PHE A 163 23.62 12.30 2.66
N VAL A 164 23.05 11.09 2.59
CA VAL A 164 21.88 10.82 1.72
C VAL A 164 20.68 11.73 2.04
N GLN A 165 20.39 12.01 3.31
CA GLN A 165 19.31 12.93 3.71
C GLN A 165 19.56 14.39 3.33
N LYS A 166 20.83 14.83 3.29
CA LYS A 166 21.19 16.17 2.81
C LYS A 166 21.22 16.22 1.29
N ASP A 167 21.78 15.20 0.66
CA ASP A 167 21.96 15.10 -0.79
C ASP A 167 20.60 15.07 -1.50
N ILE A 168 19.61 14.36 -0.95
CA ILE A 168 18.24 14.38 -1.48
C ILE A 168 17.66 15.79 -1.43
N PHE A 169 17.86 16.56 -0.36
CA PHE A 169 17.33 17.93 -0.31
C PHE A 169 18.03 18.83 -1.32
N ILE A 170 19.36 18.74 -1.44
CA ILE A 170 20.12 19.53 -2.43
C ILE A 170 19.70 19.19 -3.86
N ALA A 171 19.45 17.91 -4.15
CA ALA A 171 19.08 17.45 -5.48
C ALA A 171 17.64 17.83 -5.88
N THR A 172 16.73 17.97 -4.90
CA THR A 172 15.27 17.99 -5.17
C THR A 172 14.55 19.25 -4.75
N MET A 173 15.15 20.06 -3.88
CA MET A 173 14.55 21.28 -3.39
C MET A 173 15.09 22.49 -4.15
N CYS A 174 14.26 23.51 -4.30
CA CYS A 174 14.73 24.85 -4.68
C CYS A 174 15.68 25.41 -3.61
N GLU A 175 16.58 26.32 -3.99
CA GLU A 175 17.52 26.95 -3.05
C GLU A 175 16.79 27.71 -1.94
N ASP A 176 15.64 28.29 -2.28
CA ASP A 176 14.74 29.08 -1.45
C ASP A 176 13.51 28.29 -0.98
N VAL A 177 13.58 26.95 -0.94
CA VAL A 177 12.45 26.10 -0.54
C VAL A 177 11.81 26.58 0.78
N ALA A 178 10.51 26.86 0.76
CA ALA A 178 9.81 27.35 1.94
C ALA A 178 9.36 26.19 2.84
N GLY A 179 9.82 26.18 4.09
CA GLY A 179 9.41 25.27 5.15
C GLY A 179 8.65 25.97 6.29
N ASP A 180 8.09 25.20 7.22
CA ASP A 180 7.36 25.78 8.37
C ASP A 180 8.24 26.63 9.31
N THR A 181 9.55 26.40 9.32
CA THR A 181 10.50 27.07 10.22
C THR A 181 11.45 28.03 9.50
N GLY A 182 11.30 28.25 8.19
CA GLY A 182 12.19 29.12 7.42
C GLY A 182 12.41 28.66 5.98
N PHE A 183 13.42 29.24 5.31
CA PHE A 183 13.71 29.00 3.90
C PHE A 183 15.01 28.22 3.69
N GLY A 184 15.04 27.43 2.61
CA GLY A 184 16.20 26.71 2.12
C GLY A 184 16.47 25.37 2.82
N VAL A 185 17.30 24.56 2.17
CA VAL A 185 17.74 23.24 2.65
C VAL A 185 18.31 23.26 4.08
N PRO A 186 19.13 24.26 4.49
CA PRO A 186 19.63 24.33 5.86
C PRO A 186 18.52 24.38 6.91
N SER A 187 17.46 25.15 6.66
CA SER A 187 16.32 25.30 7.58
C SER A 187 15.53 23.99 7.71
N LEU A 188 15.33 23.27 6.61
CA LEU A 188 14.66 21.97 6.62
C LEU A 188 15.46 20.91 7.42
N LEU A 189 16.78 20.87 7.24
CA LEU A 189 17.64 19.95 7.99
C LEU A 189 17.67 20.29 9.48
N GLU A 190 17.70 21.58 9.81
CA GLU A 190 17.66 22.03 11.21
C GLU A 190 16.34 21.67 11.89
N ASN A 191 15.20 21.84 11.21
CA ASN A 191 13.90 21.38 11.71
C ASN A 191 13.91 19.87 12.00
N TRP A 192 14.40 19.06 11.05
CA TRP A 192 14.55 17.61 11.26
C TRP A 192 15.50 17.26 12.41
N ARG A 193 16.59 18.01 12.57
CA ARG A 193 17.54 17.84 13.68
C ARG A 193 16.86 18.11 15.02
N GLN A 194 16.10 19.19 15.14
CA GLN A 194 15.37 19.54 16.35
C GLN A 194 14.32 18.49 16.69
N LEU A 195 13.49 18.13 15.71
CA LEU A 195 12.45 17.10 15.88
C LEU A 195 13.05 15.78 16.38
N SER A 196 14.16 15.34 15.78
CA SER A 196 14.85 14.10 16.16
C SER A 196 15.60 14.19 17.50
N THR A 197 15.98 15.41 17.90
CA THR A 197 16.57 15.66 19.21
C THR A 197 15.54 15.43 20.31
N TYR A 198 14.29 15.89 20.12
CA TYR A 198 13.25 15.76 21.14
C TYR A 198 12.49 14.43 21.06
N HIS A 199 12.39 13.85 19.86
CA HIS A 199 11.64 12.64 19.57
C HIS A 199 12.55 11.51 19.04
N GLU A 200 13.33 10.92 19.92
CA GLU A 200 14.35 9.91 19.59
C GLU A 200 13.75 8.62 19.00
N ASP A 201 12.53 8.26 19.39
CA ASP A 201 11.82 7.04 18.97
C ASP A 201 10.77 7.30 17.88
N MET A 202 10.85 8.46 17.22
CA MET A 202 9.88 8.89 16.23
C MET A 202 9.77 7.90 15.07
N GLU A 203 8.53 7.57 14.71
CA GLU A 203 8.21 6.81 13.52
C GLU A 203 7.18 7.59 12.68
N ILE A 204 7.47 7.76 11.39
CA ILE A 204 6.59 8.39 10.42
C ILE A 204 6.26 7.37 9.32
N LYS A 205 4.97 7.14 9.09
CA LYS A 205 4.47 6.26 8.04
C LYS A 205 3.71 7.09 7.02
N LEU A 206 4.17 7.03 5.77
CA LEU A 206 3.38 7.48 4.63
C LEU A 206 2.18 6.53 4.46
N VAL A 207 0.97 7.08 4.53
CA VAL A 207 -0.28 6.32 4.37
C VAL A 207 -0.74 6.37 2.92
N ARG A 208 -0.75 7.56 2.33
CA ARG A 208 -1.10 7.78 0.91
C ARG A 208 -0.57 9.13 0.41
N LEU A 209 -0.54 9.24 -0.91
CA LEU A 209 -0.25 10.47 -1.65
C LEU A 209 -1.46 10.80 -2.52
N ASP A 210 -1.89 12.06 -2.49
CA ASP A 210 -3.04 12.57 -3.22
C ASP A 210 -2.69 13.90 -3.92
N VAL A 211 -3.42 14.25 -4.96
CA VAL A 211 -3.37 15.60 -5.55
C VAL A 211 -4.32 16.48 -4.74
N GLY A 212 -3.79 17.56 -4.20
CA GLY A 212 -4.55 18.57 -3.47
C GLY A 212 -5.22 19.59 -4.39
N PRO A 213 -5.97 20.53 -3.78
CA PRO A 213 -6.83 21.46 -4.52
C PRO A 213 -6.07 22.46 -5.40
N ASP A 214 -4.80 22.77 -5.08
CA ASP A 214 -3.97 23.72 -5.80
C ASP A 214 -2.90 23.01 -6.66
N ASP A 215 -3.22 21.80 -7.15
CA ASP A 215 -2.28 20.88 -7.84
C ASP A 215 -1.01 20.56 -7.02
N ASN A 216 -1.02 20.85 -5.72
CA ASN A 216 0.03 20.44 -4.79
C ASN A 216 -0.08 18.95 -4.46
N LEU A 217 1.04 18.33 -4.11
CA LEU A 217 1.02 16.94 -3.67
C LEU A 217 0.80 16.89 -2.16
N ILE A 218 -0.26 16.22 -1.72
CA ILE A 218 -0.57 16.04 -0.31
C ILE A 218 -0.21 14.62 0.11
N ALA A 219 0.68 14.50 1.08
CA ALA A 219 1.02 13.25 1.72
C ALA A 219 0.29 13.09 3.04
N THR A 220 -0.62 12.12 3.13
CA THR A 220 -1.23 11.75 4.41
C THR A 220 -0.26 10.84 5.18
N VAL A 221 0.05 11.20 6.41
CA VAL A 221 1.01 10.50 7.26
C VAL A 221 0.41 10.11 8.59
N ARG A 222 0.97 9.06 9.20
CA ARG A 222 0.75 8.70 10.59
C ARG A 222 2.09 8.71 11.30
N SER A 223 2.21 9.53 12.34
CA SER A 223 3.41 9.62 13.16
C SER A 223 3.17 9.06 14.56
N ALA A 224 4.21 8.53 15.18
CA ALA A 224 4.16 8.05 16.55
C ALA A 224 5.47 8.36 17.27
N THR A 225 5.38 8.84 18.50
CA THR A 225 6.55 9.15 19.35
C THR A 225 6.16 9.10 20.83
N THR A 226 7.13 8.81 21.68
CA THR A 226 6.97 8.84 23.13
C THR A 226 7.22 10.24 23.66
N MET A 227 6.33 10.72 24.54
CA MET A 227 6.50 11.96 25.30
C MET A 227 7.57 11.78 26.38
N SER A 228 8.83 11.84 25.96
CA SER A 228 9.98 11.79 26.86
C SER A 228 10.05 13.04 27.73
N GLU A 229 10.80 12.96 28.84
CA GLU A 229 11.10 14.14 29.66
C GLU A 229 11.69 15.28 28.82
N LYS A 230 12.57 14.97 27.87
CA LYS A 230 13.20 15.93 26.97
C LYS A 230 12.17 16.61 26.05
N ALA A 231 11.26 15.83 25.45
CA ALA A 231 10.18 16.36 24.62
C ALA A 231 9.24 17.26 25.42
N LEU A 232 8.84 16.82 26.62
CA LEU A 232 7.94 17.58 27.48
C LEU A 232 8.58 18.87 28.00
N ARG A 233 9.85 18.83 28.43
CA ARG A 233 10.58 20.04 28.84
C ARG A 233 10.71 21.06 27.71
N HIS A 234 10.79 20.61 26.46
CA HIS A 234 10.88 21.50 25.32
C HIS A 234 9.52 22.05 24.88
N GLY A 235 8.53 21.18 24.68
CA GLY A 235 7.22 21.55 24.14
C GLY A 235 6.21 22.05 25.18
N PHE A 236 6.32 21.60 26.42
CA PHE A 236 5.39 21.89 27.52
C PHE A 236 6.14 22.26 28.82
N PRO A 237 7.05 23.24 28.79
CA PRO A 237 7.92 23.56 29.93
C PRO A 237 7.15 23.91 31.19
N HIS A 238 5.98 24.55 31.05
CA HIS A 238 5.10 24.93 32.16
C HIS A 238 4.48 23.75 32.91
N LEU A 239 4.59 22.52 32.38
CA LEU A 239 4.14 21.32 33.08
C LEU A 239 5.20 20.79 34.05
N PHE A 240 6.40 21.39 34.07
CA PHE A 240 7.48 21.11 35.00
C PHE A 240 7.81 22.36 35.83
N GLU A 241 7.39 22.36 37.10
CA GLU A 241 7.56 23.49 38.01
C GLU A 241 8.27 23.05 39.29
N ASN A 242 9.20 23.86 39.80
CA ASN A 242 9.94 23.61 41.06
C ASN A 242 10.60 22.22 41.17
N GLY A 243 11.09 21.68 40.04
CA GLY A 243 11.75 20.38 40.02
C GLY A 243 10.80 19.18 39.96
N GLN A 244 9.49 19.39 39.81
CA GLN A 244 8.47 18.34 39.82
C GLN A 244 7.52 18.47 38.63
N TRP A 245 6.96 17.34 38.19
CA TRP A 245 5.91 17.32 37.18
C TRP A 245 4.56 17.68 37.80
N THR A 246 3.81 18.56 37.14
CA THR A 246 2.40 18.78 37.43
C THR A 246 1.59 17.50 37.18
N ARG A 247 0.33 17.45 37.65
CA ARG A 247 -0.59 16.34 37.38
C ARG A 247 -0.69 16.01 35.88
N LEU A 248 -0.74 17.03 35.02
CA LEU A 248 -0.85 16.87 33.57
C LEU A 248 0.47 16.41 32.96
N GLY A 249 1.59 16.99 33.39
CA GLY A 249 2.92 16.56 32.95
C GLY A 249 3.21 15.10 33.30
N ALA A 250 2.87 14.67 34.52
CA ALA A 250 3.04 13.28 34.96
C ALA A 250 2.18 12.29 34.17
N ARG A 251 0.98 12.69 33.73
CA ARG A 251 0.14 11.87 32.85
C ARG A 251 0.71 11.73 31.44
N LEU A 252 1.38 12.77 30.93
CA LEU A 252 2.00 12.76 29.61
C LEU A 252 3.33 12.00 29.58
N LEU A 253 4.10 12.06 30.66
CA LEU A 253 5.44 11.50 30.71
C LEU A 253 5.44 10.00 30.37
N GLY A 254 6.22 9.64 29.36
CA GLY A 254 6.35 8.26 28.88
C GLY A 254 5.18 7.76 28.03
N GLN A 255 4.17 8.58 27.76
CA GLN A 255 3.05 8.17 26.90
C GLN A 255 3.48 8.13 25.43
N ARG A 256 3.10 7.05 24.74
CA ARG A 256 3.26 6.95 23.30
C ARG A 256 2.07 7.59 22.61
N ILE A 257 2.30 8.73 21.97
CA ILE A 257 1.29 9.48 21.24
C ILE A 257 1.34 9.08 19.77
N VAL A 258 0.17 8.82 19.19
CA VAL A 258 0.02 8.56 17.75
C VAL A 258 -0.81 9.66 17.13
N MET A 259 -0.25 10.31 16.12
CA MET A 259 -0.82 11.48 15.46
C MET A 259 -1.05 11.17 13.99
N ASN A 260 -2.09 11.78 13.42
CA ASN A 260 -2.31 11.79 11.98
C ASN A 260 -1.92 13.17 11.47
N GLY A 261 -1.38 13.24 10.26
CA GLY A 261 -0.98 14.50 9.68
C GLY A 261 -1.01 14.49 8.16
N ALA A 262 -0.76 15.66 7.62
CA ALA A 262 -0.56 15.88 6.20
C ALA A 262 0.73 16.68 5.97
N VAL A 263 1.41 16.40 4.87
CA VAL A 263 2.53 17.20 4.37
C VAL A 263 2.21 17.61 2.94
N SER A 264 2.19 18.91 2.68
CA SER A 264 1.99 19.46 1.35
C SER A 264 3.34 19.75 0.69
N PHE A 265 3.48 19.36 -0.57
CA PHE A 265 4.62 19.66 -1.42
C PHE A 265 4.16 20.51 -2.61
N VAL A 266 4.77 21.68 -2.78
CA VAL A 266 4.57 22.53 -3.95
C VAL A 266 5.70 22.29 -4.93
N TRP A 267 5.34 21.99 -6.18
CA TRP A 267 6.29 21.70 -7.25
C TRP A 267 6.53 22.95 -8.12
N ASP A 268 7.80 23.27 -8.36
CA ASP A 268 8.23 24.24 -9.35
C ASP A 268 8.54 23.50 -10.66
N ALA A 269 7.61 23.60 -11.62
CA ALA A 269 7.70 22.92 -12.90
C ALA A 269 8.78 23.51 -13.82
N GLU A 270 9.25 24.74 -13.59
CA GLU A 270 10.33 25.32 -14.38
C GLU A 270 11.70 24.81 -13.91
N LYS A 271 11.85 24.55 -12.61
CA LYS A 271 13.10 24.08 -11.99
C LYS A 271 13.16 22.57 -11.76
N ASP A 272 12.07 21.85 -12.03
CA ASP A 272 11.88 20.43 -11.70
C ASP A 272 12.27 20.11 -10.24
N ARG A 273 11.80 20.97 -9.32
CA ARG A 273 12.16 20.94 -7.90
C ARG A 273 11.00 21.32 -7.00
N VAL A 274 11.07 20.94 -5.73
CA VAL A 274 10.10 21.34 -4.71
C VAL A 274 10.41 22.76 -4.22
N SER A 275 9.44 23.66 -4.34
CA SER A 275 9.53 25.05 -3.87
C SER A 275 8.99 25.25 -2.46
N SER A 276 8.12 24.37 -1.95
CA SER A 276 7.65 24.44 -0.57
C SER A 276 7.28 23.07 0.00
N ILE A 277 7.54 22.90 1.30
CA ILE A 277 7.13 21.76 2.11
C ILE A 277 6.50 22.29 3.40
N GLN A 278 5.25 21.94 3.66
CA GLN A 278 4.55 22.34 4.89
C GLN A 278 3.88 21.13 5.53
N TYR A 279 4.03 20.97 6.84
CA TYR A 279 3.38 19.89 7.58
C TYR A 279 2.31 20.43 8.54
N SER A 280 1.31 19.59 8.80
CA SER A 280 0.31 19.78 9.84
C SER A 280 0.03 18.42 10.47
N VAL A 281 0.22 18.29 11.78
CA VAL A 281 0.10 17.02 12.50
C VAL A 281 -0.79 17.21 13.71
N ASP A 282 -1.89 16.48 13.76
CA ASP A 282 -2.91 16.60 14.81
C ASP A 282 -2.44 15.98 16.13
N MET A 283 -1.98 16.85 17.04
CA MET A 283 -1.68 16.51 18.42
C MET A 283 -2.92 16.68 19.32
N LEU A 284 -3.92 17.45 18.90
CA LEU A 284 -5.13 17.69 19.70
C LEU A 284 -5.88 16.39 19.98
N THR A 285 -6.15 15.60 18.95
CA THR A 285 -6.92 14.35 19.05
C THR A 285 -6.33 13.38 20.08
N PRO A 286 -5.03 13.02 20.04
CA PRO A 286 -4.50 12.12 21.04
C PRO A 286 -4.40 12.73 22.45
N MET A 287 -4.27 14.06 22.57
CA MET A 287 -4.37 14.73 23.89
C MET A 287 -5.79 14.62 24.45
N MET A 288 -6.82 14.85 23.63
CA MET A 288 -8.21 14.64 24.02
C MET A 288 -8.47 13.20 24.45
N GLN A 289 -7.93 12.21 23.74
CA GLN A 289 -8.06 10.79 24.11
C GLN A 289 -7.33 10.45 25.42
N LEU A 290 -6.19 11.07 25.68
CA LEU A 290 -5.40 10.81 26.89
C LEU A 290 -6.05 11.42 28.13
N PHE A 291 -6.54 12.66 28.02
CA PHE A 291 -7.05 13.41 29.16
C PHE A 291 -8.54 13.20 29.41
N ASP A 292 -9.32 12.93 28.35
CA ASP A 292 -10.79 12.83 28.35
C ASP A 292 -11.47 14.08 28.97
N ASN A 293 -10.82 15.23 28.83
CA ASN A 293 -11.28 16.50 29.37
C ASN A 293 -10.72 17.67 28.56
N LEU A 294 -11.61 18.49 27.99
CA LEU A 294 -11.23 19.65 27.20
C LEU A 294 -10.51 20.73 28.03
N GLU A 295 -10.89 20.90 29.30
CA GLU A 295 -10.26 21.90 30.17
C GLU A 295 -8.79 21.54 30.45
N ASP A 296 -8.52 20.27 30.77
CA ASP A 296 -7.14 19.78 30.94
C ASP A 296 -6.33 19.95 29.65
N VAL A 297 -6.90 19.66 28.48
CA VAL A 297 -6.23 19.85 27.18
C VAL A 297 -5.96 21.31 26.88
N ALA A 298 -6.90 22.21 27.18
CA ALA A 298 -6.70 23.65 27.06
C ALA A 298 -5.56 24.12 27.99
N CYS A 299 -5.46 23.60 29.21
CA CYS A 299 -4.34 23.88 30.12
C CYS A 299 -3.00 23.34 29.60
N VAL A 300 -2.98 22.17 28.97
CA VAL A 300 -1.77 21.60 28.34
C VAL A 300 -1.25 22.53 27.26
N PHE A 301 -2.09 23.01 26.35
CA PHE A 301 -1.67 23.88 25.25
C PHE A 301 -1.54 25.37 25.61
N GLY A 302 -2.14 25.82 26.72
CA GLY A 302 -2.26 27.26 27.03
C GLY A 302 -0.94 28.02 27.23
N ARG A 303 0.14 27.33 27.61
CA ARG A 303 1.51 27.90 27.70
C ARG A 303 2.54 27.01 27.01
N ALA A 304 2.08 26.14 26.10
CA ALA A 304 2.95 25.25 25.35
C ALA A 304 3.76 26.02 24.31
N HIS A 305 4.96 25.52 24.03
CA HIS A 305 5.77 25.95 22.88
C HIS A 305 5.38 25.20 21.59
N VAL A 306 4.33 24.37 21.65
CA VAL A 306 3.85 23.56 20.53
C VAL A 306 2.35 23.81 20.36
N THR A 307 1.91 24.01 19.12
CA THR A 307 0.48 24.18 18.80
C THR A 307 -0.23 22.82 18.71
N PRO A 308 -1.57 22.79 18.73
CA PRO A 308 -2.34 21.56 18.50
C PRO A 308 -2.05 20.87 17.15
N GLU A 309 -1.53 21.60 16.16
CA GLU A 309 -1.08 21.10 14.86
C GLU A 309 0.41 20.67 14.84
N SER A 310 1.01 20.51 16.03
CA SER A 310 2.40 20.11 16.26
C SER A 310 3.44 21.08 15.67
N ARG A 311 3.12 22.37 15.58
CA ARG A 311 4.07 23.40 15.12
C ARG A 311 4.76 24.03 16.32
N LEU A 312 6.05 24.32 16.21
CA LEU A 312 6.75 25.09 17.21
C LEU A 312 6.27 26.54 17.17
N VAL A 313 5.93 27.09 18.33
CA VAL A 313 5.61 28.51 18.50
C VAL A 313 6.93 29.24 18.64
N THR A 314 7.30 30.05 17.64
CA THR A 314 8.39 31.01 17.79
C THR A 314 8.00 32.04 18.84
N ALA A 315 8.78 32.10 19.92
CA ALA A 315 8.68 33.13 20.96
C ALA A 315 9.11 34.51 20.42
#